data_AF-A0A966Z153-F1
#
_entry.id   AF-A0A966Z153-F1
#
_cell.length_a   1.000
_cell.length_b   1.000
_cell.length_c   1.000
_cell.angle_alpha   90.00
_cell.angle_beta   90.00
_cell.angle_gamma   90.00
#
_symmetry.space_group_name_H-M   'P 1'
#
loop_
_entity.id
_entity.type
_entity.pdbx_description
1 polymer ?
#
loop_
_entity_poly.entity_id
_entity_poly.type
_entity_poly.pdbx_seq_one_letter_code
_entity_poly.pdbx_strand_id
1 'polypeptide(L)'
;MALHGFTTPVFILLALGVLVAAICYLWATSLPERIAKIFAPIKTLLDNKYYLDDLNQWIFAKGALLLGGGLWKQGDQRVIDGLMVNGSAHLVGKFSGVIRHLQSGYLYHYAFAMIVGLIGLMAWILYTHIYIAY
;
A
#
# COMPACT_ATOMS: atom_id res chain seq x y z
N MET A 1 47.80 -30.68 -3.58
CA MET A 1 46.93 -29.69 -2.89
C MET A 1 45.60 -30.28 -2.42
N ALA A 2 44.88 -31.10 -3.22
CA ALA A 2 43.59 -31.68 -2.83
C ALA A 2 43.61 -32.58 -1.57
N LEU A 3 44.69 -33.34 -1.34
CA LEU A 3 44.81 -34.25 -0.20
C LEU A 3 44.89 -33.56 1.17
N HIS A 4 45.32 -32.29 1.20
CA HIS A 4 45.43 -31.53 2.45
C HIS A 4 44.07 -31.22 3.08
N GLY A 5 42.99 -31.19 2.27
CA GLY A 5 41.62 -30.99 2.75
C GLY A 5 41.20 -32.05 3.76
N PHE A 6 41.63 -33.30 3.56
CA PHE A 6 41.26 -34.46 4.39
C PHE A 6 41.96 -34.51 5.76
N THR A 7 43.10 -33.82 5.90
CA THR A 7 43.83 -33.76 7.17
C THR A 7 43.51 -32.48 7.95
N THR A 8 42.66 -31.60 7.41
CA THR A 8 42.29 -30.37 8.11
C THR A 8 41.44 -30.65 9.35
N PRO A 9 41.55 -29.82 10.40
CA PRO A 9 40.66 -29.88 11.55
C PRO A 9 39.17 -29.79 11.17
N VAL A 10 38.84 -29.04 10.11
CA VAL A 10 37.47 -28.89 9.60
C VAL A 10 36.93 -30.24 9.10
N PHE A 11 37.73 -30.99 8.33
CA PHE A 11 37.32 -32.30 7.83
C PHE A 11 37.13 -33.32 8.95
N ILE A 12 38.03 -33.29 9.94
CA ILE A 12 37.95 -34.17 11.13
C ILE A 12 36.68 -33.86 11.93
N LEU A 13 36.39 -32.58 12.21
CA LEU A 13 35.17 -32.17 12.93
C LEU A 13 33.89 -32.54 12.17
N LEU A 14 33.89 -32.40 10.85
CA LEU A 14 32.77 -32.83 10.01
C LEU A 14 32.55 -34.34 10.11
N ALA A 15 33.62 -35.13 9.95
CA ALA A 15 33.53 -36.60 10.05
C ALA A 15 33.04 -37.05 11.43
N LEU A 16 33.55 -36.44 12.50
CA LEU A 16 33.07 -36.68 13.86
C LEU A 16 31.61 -36.26 14.05
N GLY A 17 31.19 -35.12 13.52
CA GLY A 17 29.80 -34.67 13.58
C GLY A 17 28.84 -35.64 12.90
N VAL A 18 29.20 -36.15 11.72
CA VAL A 18 28.43 -37.17 11.00
C VAL A 18 28.39 -38.48 11.78
N LEU A 19 29.51 -38.94 12.34
CA LEU A 19 29.57 -40.14 13.17
C LEU A 19 28.67 -40.02 14.40
N VAL A 20 28.71 -38.89 15.10
CA VAL A 20 27.86 -38.63 16.27
C VAL A 20 26.38 -38.63 15.87
N ALA A 21 26.02 -38.00 14.76
CA ALA A 21 24.66 -38.03 14.23
C ALA A 21 24.23 -39.47 13.88
N ALA A 22 25.08 -40.25 13.21
CA ALA A 22 24.80 -41.64 12.87
C ALA A 22 24.57 -42.51 14.11
N ILE A 23 25.39 -42.35 15.16
CA ILE A 23 25.18 -43.03 16.44
C ILE A 23 23.85 -42.65 17.06
N CYS A 24 23.54 -41.36 17.13
CA CYS A 24 22.32 -40.85 17.73
C CYS A 24 21.05 -41.27 16.99
N TYR A 25 21.07 -41.38 15.65
CA TYR A 25 19.87 -41.62 14.84
C TYR A 25 19.73 -43.04 14.28
N LEU A 26 20.81 -43.83 14.19
CA LEU A 26 20.75 -45.22 13.69
C LEU A 26 20.90 -46.26 14.80
N TRP A 27 21.86 -46.08 15.72
CA TRP A 27 22.17 -47.11 16.73
C TRP A 27 21.55 -46.85 18.10
N ALA A 28 21.48 -45.60 18.53
CA ALA A 28 21.06 -45.21 19.87
C ALA A 28 20.01 -44.10 19.85
N THR A 29 18.87 -44.39 19.20
CA THR A 29 17.73 -43.47 19.01
C THR A 29 17.13 -42.91 20.31
N SER A 30 17.36 -43.57 21.45
CA SER A 30 16.91 -43.07 22.76
C SER A 30 17.76 -41.91 23.32
N LEU A 31 18.97 -41.68 22.81
CA LEU A 31 19.85 -40.59 23.27
C LEU A 31 19.32 -39.20 22.87
N PRO A 32 18.94 -38.93 21.59
CA PRO A 32 18.34 -37.67 21.20
C PRO A 32 17.14 -37.26 22.06
N GLU A 33 16.25 -38.19 22.37
CA GLU A 33 15.05 -37.90 23.17
C GLU A 33 15.39 -37.51 24.61
N ARG A 34 16.37 -38.18 25.23
CA ARG A 34 16.84 -37.85 26.59
C ARG A 34 17.49 -36.48 26.62
N ILE A 35 18.35 -36.19 25.65
CA ILE A 35 19.02 -34.88 25.51
C ILE A 35 17.97 -33.79 25.26
N ALA A 36 16.99 -34.05 24.38
CA ALA A 36 15.89 -33.14 24.09
C ALA A 36 15.04 -32.81 25.33
N LYS A 37 14.83 -33.76 26.25
CA LYS A 37 14.12 -33.52 27.52
C LYS A 37 14.94 -32.66 28.48
N ILE A 38 16.24 -32.90 28.60
CA ILE A 38 17.14 -32.11 29.46
C ILE A 38 17.26 -30.67 28.95
N PHE A 39 17.44 -30.52 27.63
CA PHE A 39 17.57 -29.22 26.96
C PHE A 39 16.26 -28.72 26.36
N ALA A 40 15.11 -29.14 26.92
CA ALA A 40 13.78 -28.75 26.45
C ALA A 40 13.62 -27.24 26.18
N PRO A 41 14.08 -26.31 27.04
CA PRO A 41 13.93 -24.88 26.76
C PRO A 41 14.74 -24.42 25.53
N ILE A 42 15.96 -24.93 25.36
CA ILE A 42 16.82 -24.59 24.23
C ILE A 42 16.27 -25.22 22.94
N LYS A 43 15.86 -26.50 22.99
CA LYS A 43 15.18 -27.17 21.88
C LYS A 43 13.96 -26.37 21.44
N THR A 44 13.12 -25.94 22.38
CA THR A 44 11.92 -25.16 22.07
C THR A 44 12.26 -23.83 21.41
N LEU A 45 13.33 -23.15 21.85
CA LEU A 45 13.82 -21.94 21.19
C LEU A 45 14.28 -22.19 19.75
N LEU A 46 15.09 -23.23 19.53
CA LEU A 46 15.61 -23.58 18.21
C LEU A 46 14.51 -24.07 17.27
N ASP A 47 13.57 -24.89 17.76
CA ASP A 47 12.42 -25.39 17.01
C ASP A 47 11.51 -24.26 16.55
N ASN A 48 11.30 -23.24 17.40
CA ASN A 48 10.56 -22.03 17.05
C ASN A 48 11.42 -21.02 16.28
N LYS A 49 12.57 -21.41 15.74
CA LYS A 49 13.50 -20.53 14.98
C LYS A 49 13.80 -19.22 15.72
N TYR A 50 14.04 -19.31 17.02
CA TYR A 50 14.28 -18.15 17.90
C TYR A 50 13.10 -17.15 17.98
N TYR A 51 11.90 -17.55 17.58
CA TYR A 51 10.68 -16.72 17.48
C TYR A 51 10.84 -15.48 16.57
N LEU A 52 11.88 -15.44 15.73
CA LEU A 52 12.12 -14.30 14.84
C LEU A 52 11.07 -14.19 13.74
N ASP A 53 10.60 -15.33 13.21
CA ASP A 53 9.51 -15.38 12.24
C ASP A 53 8.21 -14.84 12.86
N ASP A 54 7.87 -15.28 14.07
CA ASP A 54 6.66 -14.85 14.78
C ASP A 54 6.69 -13.36 15.13
N LEU A 55 7.86 -12.87 15.58
CA LEU A 55 8.08 -11.44 15.84
C LEU A 55 7.92 -10.62 14.56
N ASN A 56 8.49 -11.11 13.45
CA ASN A 56 8.37 -10.43 12.16
C ASN A 56 6.90 -10.33 11.73
N GLN A 57 6.18 -11.45 11.81
CA GLN A 57 4.78 -11.50 11.42
C GLN A 57 3.88 -10.67 12.35
N TRP A 58 4.17 -10.63 13.65
CA TRP A 58 3.39 -9.85 14.61
C TRP A 58 3.65 -8.35 14.51
N ILE A 59 4.91 -7.93 14.32
CA ILE A 59 5.28 -6.51 14.28
C ILE A 59 5.13 -5.95 12.86
N PHE A 60 5.87 -6.50 11.90
CA PHE A 60 5.97 -5.90 10.56
C PHE A 60 4.76 -6.25 9.71
N ALA A 61 4.37 -7.52 9.63
CA ALA A 61 3.26 -7.89 8.73
C ALA A 61 1.94 -7.28 9.20
N LYS A 62 1.55 -7.47 10.48
CA LYS A 62 0.34 -6.84 11.02
C LYS A 62 0.42 -5.31 11.05
N GLY A 63 1.58 -4.75 11.42
CA GLY A 63 1.80 -3.31 11.41
C GLY A 63 1.60 -2.70 10.03
N ALA A 64 2.21 -3.29 9.00
CA ALA A 64 2.08 -2.84 7.62
C ALA A 64 0.64 -2.97 7.10
N LEU A 65 -0.05 -4.07 7.43
CA LEU A 65 -1.46 -4.27 7.08
C LEU A 65 -2.38 -3.22 7.71
N LEU A 66 -2.18 -2.89 8.99
CA LEU A 66 -2.98 -1.89 9.69
C LEU A 66 -2.70 -0.48 9.16
N LEU A 67 -1.43 -0.13 8.97
CA LEU A 67 -1.04 1.17 8.43
C LEU A 67 -1.52 1.34 6.99
N GLY A 68 -1.29 0.35 6.13
CA GLY A 68 -1.76 0.35 4.75
C GLY A 68 -3.28 0.42 4.65
N GLY A 69 -3.99 -0.38 5.46
CA GLY A 69 -5.45 -0.35 5.52
C GLY A 69 -6.00 0.98 6.02
N GLY A 70 -5.32 1.62 6.98
CA GLY A 70 -5.64 2.96 7.45
C GLY A 70 -5.45 4.01 6.36
N LEU A 71 -4.28 4.04 5.72
CA LEU A 71 -3.98 4.99 4.65
C LEU A 71 -4.93 4.84 3.46
N TRP A 72 -5.28 3.62 3.07
CA TRP A 72 -6.23 3.35 2.00
C TRP A 72 -7.64 3.86 2.32
N LYS A 73 -8.20 3.44 3.46
CA LYS A 73 -9.59 3.80 3.83
C LYS A 73 -9.73 5.27 4.20
N GLN A 74 -8.75 5.83 4.89
CA GLN A 74 -8.82 7.21 5.38
C GLN A 74 -8.35 8.22 4.32
N GLY A 75 -7.30 7.88 3.57
CA GLY A 75 -6.75 8.75 2.53
C GLY A 75 -7.55 8.64 1.24
N ASP A 76 -7.47 7.51 0.56
CA ASP A 76 -7.99 7.35 -0.79
C ASP A 76 -9.53 7.46 -0.82
N GLN A 77 -10.23 6.56 -0.10
CA GLN A 77 -11.69 6.51 -0.16
C GLN A 77 -12.39 7.76 0.39
N ARG A 78 -11.89 8.36 1.47
CA ARG A 78 -12.58 9.53 2.07
C ARG A 78 -12.14 10.85 1.45
N VAL A 79 -10.84 11.06 1.25
CA VAL A 79 -10.33 12.36 0.80
C VAL A 79 -10.39 12.46 -0.72
N ILE A 80 -9.86 11.46 -1.44
CA ILE A 80 -9.78 11.52 -2.89
C ILE A 80 -11.16 11.23 -3.49
N ASP A 81 -11.70 10.05 -3.24
CA ASP A 81 -12.98 9.65 -3.83
C ASP A 81 -14.14 10.44 -3.24
N GLY A 82 -14.19 10.58 -1.90
CA GLY A 82 -15.27 11.26 -1.22
C GLY A 82 -15.26 12.77 -1.45
N LEU A 83 -14.17 13.45 -1.08
CA LEU A 83 -14.14 14.91 -1.02
C LEU A 83 -13.79 15.55 -2.36
N MET A 84 -12.79 15.02 -3.09
CA MET A 84 -12.40 15.58 -4.38
C MET A 84 -13.33 15.14 -5.51
N VAL A 85 -13.49 13.83 -5.74
CA VAL A 85 -14.22 13.33 -6.91
C VAL A 85 -15.73 13.50 -6.72
N ASN A 86 -16.31 12.85 -5.71
CA ASN A 86 -17.76 12.92 -5.49
C ASN A 86 -18.20 14.31 -5.04
N GLY A 87 -17.39 15.00 -4.23
CA GLY A 87 -17.66 16.39 -3.82
C GLY A 87 -17.74 17.34 -5.02
N SER A 88 -16.75 17.30 -5.93
CA SER A 88 -16.77 18.14 -7.14
C SER A 88 -17.93 17.77 -8.08
N ALA A 89 -18.17 16.48 -8.30
CA ALA A 89 -19.28 16.01 -9.12
C ALA A 89 -20.64 16.47 -8.56
N HIS A 90 -20.81 16.41 -7.24
CA HIS A 90 -22.04 16.83 -6.57
C HIS A 90 -22.25 18.35 -6.63
N LEU A 91 -21.17 19.13 -6.54
CA LEU A 91 -21.21 20.58 -6.74
C LEU A 91 -21.63 20.92 -8.17
N VAL A 92 -20.98 20.34 -9.18
CA VAL A 92 -21.35 20.53 -10.58
C VAL A 92 -22.81 20.13 -10.81
N GLY A 93 -23.23 18.97 -10.30
CA GLY A 93 -24.62 18.52 -10.40
C GLY A 93 -25.64 19.50 -9.80
N LYS A 94 -25.34 20.08 -8.63
CA LYS A 94 -26.19 21.11 -8.01
C LYS A 94 -26.25 22.38 -8.87
N PHE A 95 -25.11 22.88 -9.33
CA PHE A 95 -25.05 24.06 -10.19
C PHE A 95 -25.79 23.85 -11.51
N SER A 96 -25.56 22.72 -12.18
CA SER A 96 -26.26 22.33 -13.40
C SER A 96 -27.76 22.20 -13.17
N GLY A 97 -28.18 21.65 -12.02
CA GLY A 97 -29.59 21.57 -11.63
C GLY A 97 -30.26 22.94 -11.56
N VAL A 98 -29.60 23.92 -10.94
CA VAL A 98 -30.09 25.31 -10.88
C VAL A 98 -30.12 25.96 -12.26
N ILE A 99 -29.02 25.86 -13.03
CA ILE A 99 -28.90 26.45 -14.37
C ILE A 99 -29.97 25.88 -15.31
N ARG A 100 -30.32 24.60 -15.19
CA ARG A 100 -31.36 23.97 -16.01
C ARG A 100 -32.71 24.69 -15.92
N HIS A 101 -33.03 25.31 -14.77
CA HIS A 101 -34.27 26.06 -14.61
C HIS A 101 -34.27 27.42 -15.33
N LEU A 102 -33.09 27.95 -15.71
CA LEU A 102 -33.00 29.15 -16.56
C LEU A 102 -33.42 28.88 -18.01
N GLN A 103 -33.40 27.61 -18.44
CA GLN A 103 -33.93 27.21 -19.73
C GLN A 103 -35.44 27.00 -19.63
N SER A 104 -36.21 28.06 -19.90
CA SER A 104 -37.68 28.05 -19.80
C SER A 104 -38.39 27.42 -21.01
N GLY A 105 -37.67 27.17 -22.11
CA GLY A 105 -38.24 26.62 -23.36
C GLY A 105 -39.00 27.64 -24.21
N TYR A 106 -39.25 28.85 -23.71
CA TYR A 106 -39.93 29.91 -24.47
C TYR A 106 -38.96 30.65 -25.39
N LEU A 107 -39.30 30.74 -26.68
CA LEU A 107 -38.46 31.37 -27.70
C LEU A 107 -38.06 32.83 -27.37
N TYR A 108 -38.96 33.59 -26.73
CA TYR A 108 -38.68 34.97 -26.30
C TYR A 108 -37.50 35.06 -25.32
N HIS A 109 -37.35 34.12 -24.38
CA HIS A 109 -36.24 34.15 -23.42
C HIS A 109 -34.89 33.97 -24.12
N TYR A 110 -34.84 33.12 -25.15
CA TYR A 110 -33.65 32.93 -25.96
C TYR A 110 -33.35 34.17 -26.82
N ALA A 111 -34.35 34.74 -27.47
CA ALA A 111 -34.19 35.97 -28.26
C ALA A 111 -33.66 37.13 -27.39
N PHE A 112 -34.21 37.30 -26.20
CA PHE A 112 -33.74 38.30 -25.24
C PHE A 112 -32.28 38.06 -24.83
N ALA A 113 -31.92 36.83 -24.46
CA ALA A 113 -30.54 36.48 -24.09
C ALA A 113 -29.54 36.72 -25.23
N MET A 114 -29.92 36.45 -26.49
CA MET A 114 -29.07 36.70 -27.66
C MET A 114 -28.79 38.20 -27.87
N ILE A 115 -29.81 39.06 -27.76
CA ILE A 115 -29.65 40.51 -27.91
C ILE A 115 -28.74 41.06 -26.80
N VAL A 116 -28.99 40.66 -25.55
CA VAL A 116 -28.15 41.05 -24.41
C VAL A 116 -26.70 40.59 -24.59
N GLY A 117 -26.50 39.34 -25.03
CA GLY A 117 -25.17 38.80 -25.33
C GLY A 117 -24.44 39.57 -26.43
N LEU A 118 -25.13 39.92 -27.52
CA LEU A 118 -24.55 40.71 -28.61
C LEU A 118 -24.14 42.10 -28.15
N ILE A 119 -25.01 42.81 -27.41
CA ILE A 119 -24.71 44.14 -26.88
C ILE A 119 -23.51 44.08 -25.93
N GLY A 120 -23.47 43.09 -25.03
CA GLY A 120 -22.37 42.91 -24.10
C GLY A 120 -21.03 42.63 -24.80
N LEU A 121 -21.04 41.78 -25.81
CA LEU A 121 -19.84 41.46 -26.60
C LEU A 121 -19.36 42.67 -27.41
N MET A 122 -20.27 43.42 -28.04
CA MET A 122 -19.94 44.66 -28.74
C MET A 122 -19.36 45.71 -27.78
N ALA A 123 -19.95 45.87 -26.60
CA ALA A 123 -19.45 46.79 -25.58
C ALA A 123 -18.05 46.40 -25.08
N TRP A 124 -17.81 45.10 -24.85
CA TRP A 124 -16.48 44.58 -24.47
C TRP A 124 -15.43 44.89 -25.54
N ILE A 125 -15.73 44.56 -26.80
CA ILE A 125 -14.81 44.81 -27.93
C ILE A 125 -14.51 46.30 -28.08
N LEU A 126 -15.55 47.14 -28.03
CA LEU A 126 -15.39 48.59 -28.15
C LEU A 126 -14.54 49.15 -27.02
N TYR A 127 -14.79 48.71 -25.78
CA TYR A 127 -13.99 49.11 -24.62
C TYR A 127 -12.51 48.73 -24.79
N THR A 128 -12.24 47.47 -25.18
CA THR A 128 -10.87 47.01 -25.44
C THR A 128 -10.21 47.79 -26.58
N HIS A 129 -10.92 48.04 -27.68
CA HIS A 129 -10.39 48.80 -28.82
C HIS A 129 -10.06 50.25 -28.43
N ILE A 130 -10.95 50.92 -27.70
CA ILE A 130 -10.72 52.29 -27.21
C ILE A 130 -9.49 52.30 -26.28
N TYR A 131 -9.41 51.37 -25.33
CA TYR A 131 -8.30 51.31 -24.38
C TYR A 131 -6.93 51.03 -25.04
N ILE A 132 -6.90 50.34 -26.18
CA ILE A 132 -5.66 50.06 -26.92
C ILE A 132 -5.32 51.19 -27.90
N ALA A 133 -6.32 51.93 -28.38
CA ALA A 133 -6.16 53.00 -29.36
C ALA A 133 -5.76 54.35 -28.74
N TYR A 134 -5.77 54.48 -27.42
CA TYR A 134 -5.30 55.62 -26.63
C TYR A 134 -4.19 55.19 -25.68
#